data_AF-A0AAD0EV94-F1
#
_entry.id   AF-A0AAD0EV94-F1
#
_cell.length_a   1.000
_cell.length_b   1.000
_cell.length_c   1.000
_cell.angle_alpha   90.00
_cell.angle_beta   90.00
_cell.angle_gamma   90.00
#
_symmetry.space_group_name_H-M   'P 1'
#
loop_
_entity.id
_entity.type
_entity.pdbx_description
1 polymer ?
#
loop_
_entity_poly.entity_id
_entity_poly.type
_entity_poly.pdbx_seq_one_letter_code
_entity_poly.pdbx_strand_id
1 'polypeptide(L)'
;MRIITDFGTIPDRYAKRAPQSLTRKGRPVVSFPFRLEGVPQEARYLHWMLVDPDSVPVCGFPWIHWSLANLPIEALLALQPDGTESSVLAIPEDFSRNLSNLIPGVPQGRTSAASPLVMEEEIADDPGVLMRYNGPTPPDQVHDYVLSVWATQGSLPGLEEGFWLNALAHAIHSAQPVAAAARAWLPADA
;
A
#
# COMPACT_ATOMS: atom_id res chain seq x y z
N MET A 1 -16.16 -0.17 7.85
CA MET A 1 -15.18 0.28 6.85
C MET A 1 -15.22 -0.61 5.62
N ARG A 2 -15.18 -0.03 4.42
CA ARG A 2 -15.16 -0.71 3.13
C ARG A 2 -14.15 -0.04 2.20
N ILE A 3 -13.42 -0.83 1.42
CA ILE A 3 -12.52 -0.36 0.36
C ILE A 3 -13.31 -0.23 -0.94
N ILE A 4 -13.15 0.89 -1.65
CA ILE A 4 -13.83 1.17 -2.91
C ILE A 4 -12.78 1.57 -3.95
N THR A 5 -12.82 0.90 -5.09
CA THR A 5 -12.09 1.24 -6.31
C THR A 5 -13.09 1.66 -7.39
N ASP A 6 -12.66 2.40 -8.40
CA ASP A 6 -13.43 2.71 -9.60
C ASP A 6 -13.16 1.74 -10.76
N PHE A 7 -12.34 0.72 -10.50
CA PHE A 7 -11.97 -0.35 -11.41
C PHE A 7 -12.31 -1.73 -10.82
N GLY A 8 -12.58 -2.69 -11.71
CA GLY A 8 -12.73 -4.11 -11.37
C GLY A 8 -11.41 -4.90 -11.46
N THR A 9 -10.48 -4.44 -12.30
CA THR A 9 -9.12 -4.97 -12.49
C THR A 9 -8.14 -3.81 -12.40
N ILE A 10 -7.00 -3.97 -11.73
CA ILE A 10 -6.00 -2.91 -11.56
C ILE A 10 -5.55 -2.43 -12.95
N PRO A 11 -5.73 -1.13 -13.28
CA PRO A 11 -5.37 -0.62 -14.59
C PRO A 11 -3.89 -0.71 -14.92
N ASP A 12 -3.57 -0.93 -16.20
CA ASP A 12 -2.21 -1.07 -16.74
C ASP A 12 -1.23 -0.02 -16.26
N ARG A 13 -1.67 1.23 -16.13
CA ARG A 13 -0.82 2.35 -15.71
C ARG A 13 -0.23 2.20 -14.30
N TYR A 14 -0.78 1.31 -13.48
CA TYR A 14 -0.29 0.97 -12.14
C TYR A 14 0.33 -0.43 -12.07
N ALA A 15 0.36 -1.17 -13.18
CA ALA A 15 0.70 -2.59 -13.25
C ALA A 15 1.70 -2.87 -14.39
N LYS A 16 1.89 -4.15 -14.76
CA LYS A 16 2.93 -4.65 -15.68
C LYS A 16 3.07 -3.86 -16.98
N ARG A 17 1.96 -3.38 -17.53
CA ARG A 17 1.90 -2.64 -18.80
C ARG A 17 2.02 -1.12 -18.63
N ALA A 18 2.47 -0.65 -17.46
CA ALA A 18 2.68 0.77 -17.21
C ALA A 18 3.72 1.33 -18.20
N PRO A 19 3.46 2.50 -18.82
CA PRO A 19 4.42 3.12 -19.71
C PRO A 19 5.68 3.54 -18.95
N GLN A 20 6.81 3.62 -19.65
CA GLN A 20 8.12 3.87 -19.04
C GLN A 20 8.14 5.12 -18.13
N SER A 21 7.37 6.16 -18.46
CA SER A 21 7.23 7.39 -17.67
C SER A 21 6.63 7.18 -16.27
N LEU A 22 5.92 6.07 -16.06
CA LEU A 22 5.31 5.67 -14.77
C LEU A 22 6.09 4.53 -14.10
N THR A 23 7.25 4.17 -14.65
CA THR A 23 8.13 3.13 -14.11
C THR A 23 9.42 3.72 -13.55
N ARG A 24 10.04 2.98 -12.64
CA ARG A 24 11.39 3.23 -12.15
C ARG A 24 12.14 1.92 -12.14
N LYS A 25 13.28 1.85 -12.84
CA LYS A 25 14.07 0.61 -12.99
C LYS A 25 13.20 -0.59 -13.45
N GLY A 26 12.34 -0.35 -14.44
CA GLY A 26 11.45 -1.37 -15.02
C GLY A 26 10.23 -1.75 -14.18
N ARG A 27 10.03 -1.13 -13.00
CA ARG A 27 8.92 -1.45 -12.10
C ARG A 27 7.87 -0.34 -12.11
N PRO A 28 6.57 -0.66 -12.17
CA PRO A 28 5.52 0.34 -12.01
C PRO A 28 5.57 0.91 -10.59
N VAL A 29 5.60 2.23 -10.45
CA VAL A 29 5.78 2.90 -9.14
C VAL A 29 4.67 3.89 -8.78
N VAL A 30 3.65 3.99 -9.63
CA VAL A 30 2.47 4.82 -9.38
C VAL A 30 1.41 3.98 -8.68
N SER A 31 1.12 4.29 -7.42
CA SER A 31 0.06 3.60 -6.68
C SER A 31 -1.32 4.01 -7.21
N PHE A 32 -2.22 3.04 -7.35
CA PHE A 32 -3.61 3.29 -7.73
C PHE A 32 -4.37 4.05 -6.62
N PRO A 33 -5.34 4.92 -6.97
CA PRO A 33 -6.23 5.53 -6.00
C PRO A 33 -7.22 4.49 -5.45
N PHE A 34 -7.63 4.68 -4.20
CA PHE A 34 -8.77 3.97 -3.62
C PHE A 34 -9.45 4.82 -2.57
N ARG A 35 -10.65 4.42 -2.17
CA ARG A 35 -11.46 5.13 -1.18
C ARG A 35 -11.83 4.22 -0.03
N LEU A 36 -11.99 4.80 1.16
CA LEU A 36 -12.45 4.11 2.36
C LEU A 36 -13.77 4.73 2.82
N GLU A 37 -14.83 3.94 2.83
CA GLU A 37 -16.13 4.37 3.34
C GLU A 37 -16.39 3.77 4.72
N GLY A 38 -17.03 4.54 5.61
CA GLY A 38 -17.42 4.06 6.93
C GLY A 38 -16.22 3.75 7.82
N VAL A 39 -15.21 4.64 7.78
CA VAL A 39 -14.13 4.67 8.76
C VAL A 39 -14.72 5.18 10.09
N PRO A 40 -14.52 4.48 11.23
CA PRO A 40 -15.07 4.91 12.51
C PRO A 40 -14.55 6.29 12.95
N GLN A 41 -15.40 7.10 13.60
CA GLN A 41 -15.07 8.47 13.99
C GLN A 41 -13.93 8.53 15.03
N GLU A 42 -13.82 7.49 15.86
CA GLU A 42 -12.77 7.34 16.86
C GLU A 42 -11.40 7.00 16.25
N ALA A 43 -11.35 6.53 15.00
CA ALA A 43 -10.09 6.19 14.34
C ALA A 43 -9.27 7.46 14.07
N ARG A 44 -7.97 7.38 14.33
CA ARG A 44 -7.00 8.47 14.12
C ARG A 44 -5.92 8.12 13.10
N TYR A 45 -5.63 6.84 12.94
CA TYR A 45 -4.58 6.37 12.04
C TYR A 45 -5.07 5.27 11.10
N LEU A 46 -4.56 5.30 9.87
CA LEU A 46 -4.71 4.24 8.88
C LEU A 46 -3.38 3.50 8.68
N HIS A 47 -3.50 2.20 8.43
CA HIS A 47 -2.39 1.29 8.10
C HIS A 47 -2.86 0.35 7.01
N TRP A 48 -1.95 -0.10 6.14
CA TRP A 48 -2.30 -1.09 5.14
C TRP A 48 -1.14 -1.93 4.66
N MET A 49 -1.51 -3.03 4.01
CA MET A 49 -0.61 -3.84 3.21
C MET A 49 -1.31 -4.26 1.91
N LEU A 50 -0.54 -4.34 0.84
CA LEU A 50 -0.90 -4.93 -0.44
C LEU A 50 0.04 -6.10 -0.70
N VAL A 51 -0.53 -7.30 -0.81
CA VAL A 51 0.22 -8.54 -1.01
C VAL A 51 -0.37 -9.36 -2.15
N ASP A 52 0.49 -10.09 -2.85
CA ASP A 52 0.14 -11.06 -3.89
C ASP A 52 0.30 -12.48 -3.31
N PRO A 53 -0.78 -13.16 -2.88
CA PRO A 53 -0.72 -14.56 -2.49
C PRO A 53 -0.47 -15.52 -3.68
N ASP A 54 -0.83 -15.13 -4.90
CA ASP A 54 -0.71 -15.97 -6.09
C ASP A 54 0.74 -16.07 -6.58
N SER A 55 1.65 -15.24 -6.05
CA SER A 55 3.09 -15.42 -6.25
C SER A 55 3.67 -16.65 -5.52
N VAL A 56 2.94 -17.27 -4.59
CA VAL A 56 3.42 -18.46 -3.86
C VAL A 56 3.80 -19.62 -4.79
N PRO A 57 2.96 -20.08 -5.73
CA PRO A 57 3.35 -21.11 -6.71
C PRO A 57 4.45 -20.64 -7.68
N VAL A 58 4.65 -19.33 -7.85
CA VAL A 58 5.65 -18.76 -8.77
C VAL A 58 7.04 -18.69 -8.14
N CYS A 59 7.16 -18.14 -6.92
CA CYS A 59 8.44 -17.85 -6.26
C CYS A 59 8.56 -18.39 -4.82
N GLY A 60 7.56 -19.11 -4.33
CA GLY A 60 7.59 -19.77 -3.02
C GLY A 60 7.13 -18.93 -1.83
N PHE A 61 6.69 -17.68 -2.04
CA PHE A 61 6.20 -16.80 -0.98
C PHE A 61 5.22 -15.74 -1.52
N PRO A 62 4.33 -15.18 -0.68
CA PRO A 62 3.50 -14.03 -1.06
C PRO A 62 4.36 -12.78 -1.31
N TRP A 63 4.15 -12.10 -2.43
CA TRP A 63 4.92 -10.92 -2.77
C TRP A 63 4.34 -9.68 -2.08
N ILE A 64 5.20 -8.88 -1.45
CA ILE A 64 4.82 -7.66 -0.76
C ILE A 64 4.96 -6.51 -1.75
N HIS A 65 3.83 -5.89 -2.12
CA HIS A 65 3.79 -4.81 -3.11
C HIS A 65 3.82 -3.43 -2.48
N TRP A 66 3.20 -3.28 -1.31
CA TRP A 66 3.15 -2.00 -0.60
C TRP A 66 2.76 -2.21 0.86
N SER A 67 3.34 -1.43 1.77
CA SER A 67 2.86 -1.33 3.14
C SER A 67 3.11 0.05 3.71
N LEU A 68 2.21 0.49 4.58
CA LEU A 68 2.25 1.80 5.23
C LEU A 68 1.70 1.68 6.64
N ALA A 69 2.29 2.44 7.56
CA ALA A 69 1.79 2.55 8.92
C ALA A 69 1.62 4.02 9.34
N ASN A 70 0.74 4.24 10.30
CA ASN A 70 0.57 5.50 11.02
C ASN A 70 0.20 6.70 10.13
N LEU A 71 -0.57 6.52 9.05
CA LEU A 71 -1.12 7.66 8.29
C LEU A 71 -2.16 8.39 9.15
N PRO A 72 -1.94 9.65 9.55
CA PRO A 72 -2.91 10.40 10.34
C PRO A 72 -4.11 10.75 9.46
N ILE A 73 -5.32 10.38 9.91
CA ILE A 73 -6.56 10.64 9.17
C ILE A 73 -6.80 12.14 9.01
N GLU A 74 -6.50 12.93 10.04
CA GLU A 74 -6.63 14.39 10.01
C GLU A 74 -5.74 15.01 8.91
N ALA A 75 -4.49 14.56 8.79
CA ALA A 75 -3.58 15.03 7.75
C ALA A 75 -4.06 14.62 6.35
N LEU A 76 -4.61 13.40 6.20
CA LEU A 76 -5.20 12.95 4.94
C LEU A 76 -6.44 13.78 4.57
N LEU A 77 -7.30 14.13 5.53
CA LEU A 77 -8.47 14.98 5.33
C LEU A 77 -8.08 16.39 4.88
N ALA A 78 -7.01 16.96 5.44
CA ALA A 78 -6.50 18.28 5.07
C ALA A 78 -6.03 18.36 3.60
N LEU A 79 -5.75 17.22 2.95
CA LEU A 79 -5.41 17.16 1.53
C LEU A 79 -6.64 17.13 0.60
N GLN A 80 -7.85 16.94 1.15
CA GLN A 80 -9.04 16.79 0.33
C GLN A 80 -9.62 18.16 -0.07
N PRO A 81 -9.93 18.38 -1.35
CA PRO A 81 -10.26 19.70 -1.90
C PRO A 81 -11.49 20.36 -1.28
N ASP A 82 -12.40 19.58 -0.68
CA ASP A 82 -13.70 20.11 -0.22
C ASP A 82 -13.77 20.31 1.31
N GLY A 83 -12.75 19.95 2.09
CA GLY A 83 -12.74 20.13 3.56
C GLY A 83 -13.92 19.49 4.32
N THR A 84 -14.83 18.82 3.62
CA THR A 84 -16.04 18.23 4.16
C THR A 84 -15.71 16.93 4.85
N GLU A 85 -16.41 16.69 5.96
CA GLU A 85 -16.61 15.37 6.56
C GLU A 85 -17.31 14.44 5.55
N SER A 86 -16.60 14.09 4.48
CA SER A 86 -17.01 13.02 3.60
C SER A 86 -16.94 11.74 4.41
N SER A 87 -18.04 10.99 4.41
CA SER A 87 -18.07 9.60 4.92
C SER A 87 -17.08 8.68 4.19
N VAL A 88 -16.43 9.20 3.15
CA VAL A 88 -15.47 8.55 2.27
C VAL A 88 -14.12 9.28 2.34
N LEU A 89 -13.08 8.60 2.83
CA LEU A 89 -11.69 9.06 2.75
C LEU A 89 -11.07 8.63 1.42
N ALA A 90 -10.50 9.57 0.67
CA ALA A 90 -9.79 9.27 -0.57
C ALA A 90 -8.28 9.12 -0.34
N ILE A 91 -7.71 8.03 -0.85
CA ILE A 91 -6.27 7.86 -1.00
C ILE A 91 -5.94 8.23 -2.45
N PRO A 92 -5.17 9.32 -2.69
CA PRO A 92 -4.89 9.80 -4.03
C PRO A 92 -4.14 8.79 -4.90
N GLU A 93 -4.23 8.99 -6.21
CA GLU A 93 -3.28 8.38 -7.14
C GLU A 93 -1.86 8.82 -6.79
N ASP A 94 -0.90 7.92 -7.00
CA ASP A 94 0.52 8.19 -6.80
C ASP A 94 0.91 8.59 -5.38
N PHE A 95 0.06 8.25 -4.40
CA PHE A 95 0.26 8.62 -3.01
C PHE A 95 1.57 8.09 -2.44
N SER A 96 1.98 6.85 -2.77
CA SER A 96 3.20 6.25 -2.21
C SER A 96 4.46 7.10 -2.45
N ARG A 97 4.65 7.61 -3.68
CA ARG A 97 5.82 8.42 -4.04
C ARG A 97 5.76 9.83 -3.45
N ASN A 98 4.56 10.40 -3.37
CA ASN A 98 4.35 11.79 -2.95
C ASN A 98 4.14 11.94 -1.43
N LEU A 99 3.91 10.84 -0.70
CA LEU A 99 3.55 10.86 0.71
C LEU A 99 4.51 11.66 1.58
N SER A 100 5.83 11.52 1.39
CA SER A 100 6.82 12.24 2.20
C SER A 100 6.75 13.75 2.03
N ASN A 101 6.25 14.23 0.89
CA ASN A 101 6.04 15.65 0.61
C ASN A 101 4.67 16.12 1.13
N LEU A 102 3.66 15.27 1.03
CA LEU A 102 2.27 15.59 1.42
C LEU A 102 2.06 15.51 2.94
N ILE A 103 2.57 14.45 3.57
CA ILE A 103 2.45 14.16 5.01
C ILE A 103 3.79 13.59 5.49
N PRO A 104 4.75 14.47 5.86
CA PRO A 104 6.07 14.05 6.31
C PRO A 104 6.01 13.15 7.55
N GLY A 105 6.92 12.18 7.64
CA GLY A 105 7.07 11.32 8.82
C GLY A 105 6.17 10.09 8.87
N VAL A 106 5.35 9.84 7.84
CA VAL A 106 4.54 8.60 7.75
C VAL A 106 5.39 7.47 7.16
N PRO A 107 5.68 6.40 7.93
CA PRO A 107 6.57 5.34 7.49
C PRO A 107 5.92 4.42 6.45
N GLN A 108 6.69 4.09 5.41
CA GLN A 108 6.37 3.02 4.45
C GLN A 108 7.31 1.84 4.63
N GLY A 109 6.80 0.63 4.48
CA GLY A 109 7.58 -0.58 4.65
C GLY A 109 8.30 -1.02 3.38
N ARG A 110 9.23 -1.96 3.53
CA ARG A 110 9.91 -2.62 2.43
C ARG A 110 8.98 -3.50 1.60
N THR A 111 9.20 -3.55 0.29
CA THR A 111 8.58 -4.52 -0.61
C THR A 111 9.43 -5.79 -0.70
N SER A 112 8.90 -6.83 -1.35
CA SER A 112 9.68 -8.04 -1.63
C SER A 112 10.87 -7.78 -2.56
N ALA A 113 10.89 -6.66 -3.30
CA ALA A 113 12.06 -6.26 -4.09
C ALA A 113 13.31 -5.98 -3.24
N ALA A 114 13.14 -5.70 -1.94
CA ALA A 114 14.24 -5.53 -0.99
C ALA A 114 14.75 -6.84 -0.38
N SER A 115 14.15 -7.98 -0.73
CA SER A 115 14.55 -9.27 -0.18
C SER A 115 15.93 -9.68 -0.71
N PRO A 116 16.86 -10.12 0.16
CA PRO A 116 18.18 -10.57 -0.26
C PRO A 116 18.16 -11.81 -1.16
N LEU A 117 17.00 -12.47 -1.30
CA LEU A 117 16.83 -13.63 -2.18
C LEU A 117 16.56 -13.26 -3.65
N VAL A 118 16.07 -12.05 -3.91
CA VAL A 118 15.58 -11.63 -5.24
C VAL A 118 15.99 -10.20 -5.62
N MET A 119 16.60 -9.44 -4.72
CA MET A 119 17.02 -8.06 -4.98
C MET A 119 18.08 -8.02 -6.09
N GLU A 120 17.81 -7.21 -7.11
CA GLU A 120 18.73 -6.90 -8.20
C GLU A 120 19.75 -5.85 -7.76
N GLU A 121 20.99 -5.94 -8.25
CA GLU A 121 22.06 -4.99 -7.91
C GLU A 121 21.68 -3.57 -8.35
N GLU A 122 20.99 -3.44 -9.48
CA GLU A 122 20.61 -2.17 -10.11
C GLU A 122 19.54 -1.37 -9.35
N ILE A 123 18.90 -1.98 -8.34
CA ILE A 123 17.89 -1.36 -7.47
C ILE A 123 18.33 -1.29 -6.00
N ALA A 124 19.50 -1.85 -5.64
CA ALA A 124 19.90 -2.06 -4.25
C ALA A 124 20.05 -0.75 -3.44
N ASP A 125 20.28 0.37 -4.12
CA ASP A 125 20.41 1.72 -3.55
C ASP A 125 19.17 2.61 -3.82
N ASP A 126 18.08 2.04 -4.33
CA ASP A 126 16.90 2.81 -4.76
C ASP A 126 15.70 2.67 -3.81
N PRO A 127 15.57 3.53 -2.77
CA PRO A 127 14.45 3.47 -1.83
C PRO A 127 13.10 3.70 -2.52
N GLY A 128 13.09 4.35 -3.69
CA GLY A 128 11.90 4.54 -4.52
C GLY A 128 11.35 3.23 -5.11
N VAL A 129 12.16 2.18 -5.13
CA VAL A 129 11.75 0.82 -5.50
C VAL A 129 11.60 -0.05 -4.25
N LEU A 130 12.57 -0.01 -3.33
CA LEU A 130 12.67 -0.94 -2.21
C LEU A 130 11.63 -0.71 -1.10
N MET A 131 11.11 0.52 -0.96
CA MET A 131 10.28 0.93 0.19
C MET A 131 9.02 1.71 -0.21
N ARG A 132 8.63 1.62 -1.49
CA ARG A 132 7.45 2.28 -2.05
C ARG A 132 6.57 1.27 -2.75
N TYR A 133 5.41 1.70 -3.21
CA TYR A 133 4.55 0.89 -4.05
C TYR A 133 5.33 0.31 -5.25
N ASN A 134 5.24 -1.00 -5.43
CA ASN A 134 5.61 -1.68 -6.66
C ASN A 134 4.34 -2.30 -7.25
N GLY A 135 4.02 -1.93 -8.49
CA GLY A 135 2.80 -2.40 -9.15
C GLY A 135 2.76 -3.91 -9.37
N PRO A 136 1.56 -4.49 -9.52
CA PRO A 136 1.37 -5.85 -10.02
C PRO A 136 2.17 -6.13 -11.30
N THR A 137 2.97 -7.18 -11.31
CA THR A 137 3.69 -7.65 -12.50
C THR A 137 3.67 -9.17 -12.61
N PRO A 138 2.48 -9.81 -12.61
CA PRO A 138 2.42 -11.27 -12.58
C PRO A 138 3.02 -11.84 -13.89
N PRO A 139 3.85 -12.89 -13.81
CA PRO A 139 4.64 -13.34 -14.96
C PRO A 139 3.87 -14.28 -15.91
N ASP A 140 2.84 -14.95 -15.42
CA ASP A 140 2.27 -16.16 -16.01
C ASP A 140 0.75 -16.08 -16.25
N GLN A 141 -0.01 -15.53 -15.31
CA GLN A 141 -1.47 -15.42 -15.41
C GLN A 141 -2.02 -14.21 -14.64
N VAL A 142 -3.34 -14.00 -14.70
CA VAL A 142 -4.00 -13.04 -13.81
C VAL A 142 -3.76 -13.45 -12.36
N HIS A 143 -3.27 -12.52 -11.54
CA HIS A 143 -3.12 -12.71 -10.10
C HIS A 143 -4.12 -11.82 -9.36
N ASP A 144 -4.58 -12.27 -8.21
CA ASP A 144 -5.35 -11.45 -7.28
C ASP A 144 -4.47 -10.83 -6.19
N TYR A 145 -4.57 -9.51 -6.04
CA TYR A 145 -3.84 -8.75 -5.04
C TYR A 145 -4.74 -8.39 -3.85
N VAL A 146 -4.25 -8.62 -2.64
CA VAL A 146 -5.02 -8.42 -1.41
C VAL A 146 -4.62 -7.12 -0.74
N LEU A 147 -5.46 -6.09 -0.87
CA LEU A 147 -5.34 -4.85 -0.10
C LEU A 147 -6.07 -5.02 1.23
N SER A 148 -5.32 -4.99 2.34
CA SER A 148 -5.88 -4.99 3.70
C SER A 148 -5.62 -3.64 4.36
N VAL A 149 -6.66 -3.04 4.94
CA VAL A 149 -6.61 -1.72 5.59
C VAL A 149 -7.15 -1.83 7.01
N TRP A 150 -6.48 -1.19 7.96
CA TRP A 150 -6.87 -1.10 9.36
C TRP A 150 -6.97 0.36 9.80
N ALA A 151 -7.93 0.62 10.67
CA ALA A 151 -8.11 1.91 11.32
C ALA A 151 -7.94 1.74 12.84
N THR A 152 -7.09 2.56 13.46
CA THR A 152 -6.79 2.50 14.91
C THR A 152 -6.96 3.87 15.57
N GLN A 153 -7.28 3.87 16.87
CA GLN A 153 -7.35 5.11 17.65
C GLN A 153 -5.95 5.65 18.01
N GLY A 154 -4.98 4.76 18.25
CA GLY A 154 -3.59 5.09 18.55
C GLY A 154 -2.63 4.70 17.42
N SER A 155 -1.47 5.34 17.39
CA SER A 155 -0.37 4.97 16.50
C SER A 155 0.24 3.62 16.90
N LEU A 156 0.80 2.91 15.93
CA LEU A 156 1.57 1.69 16.10
C LEU A 156 3.03 2.05 16.42
N PRO A 157 3.55 1.72 17.62
CA PRO A 157 4.92 2.07 18.01
C PRO A 157 5.95 1.17 17.30
N GLY A 158 7.18 1.66 17.16
CA GLY A 158 8.32 0.87 16.67
C GLY A 158 8.35 0.62 15.16
N LEU A 159 7.54 1.35 14.38
CA LEU A 159 7.56 1.30 12.92
C LEU A 159 8.27 2.54 12.36
N GLU A 160 9.44 2.31 11.80
CA GLU A 160 10.25 3.33 11.12
C GLU A 160 10.23 3.12 9.61
N GLU A 161 10.69 4.13 8.86
CA GLU A 161 10.80 4.04 7.40
C GLU A 161 11.59 2.78 6.98
N GLY A 162 11.02 2.03 6.05
CA GLY A 162 11.55 0.76 5.60
C GLY A 162 11.26 -0.43 6.53
N PHE A 163 10.35 -0.34 7.50
CA PHE A 163 9.98 -1.50 8.31
C PHE A 163 9.66 -2.75 7.45
N TRP A 164 9.91 -3.94 7.99
CA TRP A 164 9.50 -5.18 7.34
C TRP A 164 8.05 -5.51 7.68
N LEU A 165 7.31 -6.13 6.76
CA LEU A 165 5.87 -6.38 6.91
C LEU A 165 5.51 -7.16 8.18
N ASN A 166 6.39 -8.04 8.66
CA ASN A 166 6.19 -8.76 9.93
C ASN A 166 6.08 -7.79 11.13
N ALA A 167 6.82 -6.69 11.16
CA ALA A 167 6.72 -5.68 12.21
C ALA A 167 5.34 -5.01 12.21
N LEU A 168 4.82 -4.65 11.04
CA LEU A 168 3.47 -4.12 10.90
C LEU A 168 2.41 -5.14 11.35
N ALA A 169 2.55 -6.40 10.95
CA ALA A 169 1.64 -7.48 11.35
C ALA A 169 1.61 -7.68 12.88
N HIS A 170 2.78 -7.70 13.53
CA HIS A 170 2.88 -7.77 14.99
C HIS A 170 2.28 -6.54 15.67
N ALA A 171 2.52 -5.34 15.14
CA ALA A 171 1.98 -4.11 15.71
C ALA A 171 0.45 -4.07 15.63
N ILE A 172 -0.15 -4.46 14.50
CA ILE A 172 -1.61 -4.57 14.33
C ILE A 172 -2.19 -5.64 15.26
N HIS A 173 -1.50 -6.76 15.44
CA HIS A 173 -1.93 -7.82 16.35
C HIS A 173 -1.93 -7.33 17.81
N SER A 174 -0.89 -6.62 18.23
CA SER A 174 -0.77 -6.07 19.58
C SER A 174 -1.74 -4.92 19.87
N ALA A 175 -2.14 -4.17 18.83
CA ALA A 175 -3.07 -3.04 18.96
C ALA A 175 -4.55 -3.44 19.03
N GLN A 176 -4.88 -4.74 19.08
CA GLN A 176 -6.27 -5.20 19.09
C GLN A 176 -6.99 -4.81 20.41
N PRO A 177 -8.30 -4.48 20.34
CA PRO A 177 -9.12 -4.41 19.12
C PRO A 177 -8.79 -3.17 18.27
N VAL A 178 -8.69 -3.37 16.95
CA VAL A 178 -8.68 -2.24 16.00
C VAL A 178 -10.09 -1.64 15.87
N ALA A 179 -10.21 -0.36 15.51
CA ALA A 179 -11.51 0.29 15.36
C ALA A 179 -12.29 -0.26 14.15
N ALA A 180 -11.58 -0.52 13.05
CA ALA A 180 -12.14 -1.23 11.90
C ALA A 180 -11.04 -1.88 11.05
N ALA A 181 -11.42 -2.89 10.28
CA ALA A 181 -10.59 -3.48 9.24
C ALA A 181 -11.43 -3.73 7.98
N ALA A 182 -10.78 -3.68 6.81
CA ALA A 182 -11.39 -4.01 5.53
C ALA A 182 -10.36 -4.71 4.63
N ARG A 183 -10.86 -5.52 3.69
CA ARG A 183 -10.05 -6.21 2.70
C ARG A 183 -10.73 -6.18 1.33
N ALA A 184 -9.94 -6.00 0.27
CA ALA A 184 -10.37 -6.13 -1.11
C ALA A 184 -9.40 -7.05 -1.86
N TRP A 185 -9.96 -7.87 -2.75
CA TRP A 185 -9.23 -8.68 -3.73
C TRP A 185 -9.31 -7.93 -5.06
N LEU A 186 -8.14 -7.66 -5.65
CA LEU A 186 -7.98 -6.78 -6.79
C LEU A 186 -7.20 -7.55 -7.87
N PRO A 187 -7.85 -8.06 -8.93
CA PRO A 187 -7.14 -8.77 -9.99
C PRO A 187 -6.26 -7.81 -10.78
N ALA A 188 -5.13 -8.29 -11.28
CA ALA A 188 -4.33 -7.60 -12.29
C ALA A 188 -3.86 -8.58 -13.37
N ASP A 189 -3.85 -8.12 -14.61
CA ASP A 189 -3.41 -8.93 -15.73
C ASP A 189 -1.88 -9.09 -15.78
N ALA A 190 -1.46 -10.21 -16.38
CA ALA A 190 -0.07 -10.47 -16.76
C ALA A 190 0.36 -9.76 -18.06
#